data_AF-A0AA50VG49-F1
#
_entry.id   AF-A0AA50VG49-F1
#
_cell.length_a   1.000
_cell.length_b   1.000
_cell.length_c   1.000
_cell.angle_alpha   90.00
_cell.angle_beta   90.00
_cell.angle_gamma   90.00
#
_symmetry.space_group_name_H-M   'P 1'
#
loop_
_entity.id
_entity.type
_entity.pdbx_description
1 polymer ?
#
loop_
_entity_poly.entity_id
_entity_poly.type
_entity_poly.pdbx_seq_one_letter_code
_entity_poly.pdbx_strand_id
1 'polypeptide(L)'
;EALQIIIEKLEDINQAINFCQEHNDRELWTDLIKYSVDKPECVTLLLKRIGNYVDPRMLIQNIQPGCEIKDLKESLVKMMCDYHLQMSVQDACKVITLRNYF
;
A
#
# COMPACT_ATOMS: atom_id res chain seq x y z
N GLU A 1 -0.20 -21.70 -4.18
CA GLU A 1 -1.56 -22.29 -4.19
C GLU A 1 -2.51 -21.69 -3.15
N ALA A 2 -2.08 -21.32 -1.93
CA ALA A 2 -2.97 -20.70 -0.94
C ALA A 2 -3.40 -19.25 -1.28
N LEU A 3 -2.55 -18.47 -1.95
CA LEU A 3 -2.85 -17.08 -2.30
C LEU A 3 -3.97 -16.94 -3.35
N GLN A 4 -4.01 -17.88 -4.29
CA GLN A 4 -4.97 -17.87 -5.40
C GLN A 4 -6.39 -18.13 -4.91
N ILE A 5 -6.54 -18.97 -3.88
CA ILE A 5 -7.83 -19.27 -3.22
C ILE A 5 -8.31 -18.09 -2.37
N ILE A 6 -7.40 -17.30 -1.80
CA ILE A 6 -7.74 -16.09 -1.06
C ILE A 6 -8.17 -14.98 -2.05
N ILE A 7 -7.45 -14.81 -3.16
CA ILE A 7 -7.80 -13.82 -4.21
C ILE A 7 -9.11 -14.18 -4.93
N GLU A 8 -9.43 -15.46 -5.16
CA GLU A 8 -10.72 -15.88 -5.73
C GLU A 8 -11.91 -15.81 -4.75
N LYS A 9 -11.67 -15.76 -3.43
CA LYS A 9 -12.72 -15.61 -2.40
C LYS A 9 -12.87 -14.19 -1.85
N LEU A 10 -11.92 -13.30 -2.13
CA LEU A 10 -11.94 -11.91 -1.68
C LEU A 10 -12.69 -11.03 -2.68
N GLU A 11 -14.02 -11.11 -2.66
CA GLU A 11 -14.87 -10.01 -3.16
C GLU A 11 -14.65 -8.71 -2.35
N ASP A 12 -13.88 -8.74 -1.26
CA ASP A 12 -13.61 -7.59 -0.39
C ASP A 12 -12.13 -7.19 -0.40
N ILE A 13 -11.83 -6.14 -1.17
CA ILE A 13 -10.52 -5.48 -1.23
C ILE A 13 -10.00 -5.04 0.15
N ASN A 14 -10.88 -4.72 1.12
CA ASN A 14 -10.44 -4.32 2.46
C ASN A 14 -9.83 -5.49 3.24
N GLN A 15 -10.40 -6.68 3.10
CA GLN A 15 -9.86 -7.88 3.74
C GLN A 15 -8.50 -8.25 3.14
N ALA A 16 -8.34 -8.08 1.82
CA ALA A 16 -7.06 -8.28 1.14
C ALA A 16 -5.98 -7.34 1.68
N ILE A 17 -6.33 -6.06 1.88
CA ILE A 17 -5.43 -5.05 2.46
C ILE A 17 -5.04 -5.45 3.88
N ASN A 18 -6.00 -5.80 4.73
CA ASN A 18 -5.72 -6.20 6.11
C ASN A 18 -4.81 -7.43 6.17
N PHE A 19 -5.03 -8.42 5.30
CA PHE A 19 -4.18 -9.61 5.21
C PHE A 19 -2.73 -9.23 4.84
N CYS A 20 -2.54 -8.38 3.83
CA CYS A 20 -1.21 -7.91 3.46
C CYS A 20 -0.53 -7.11 4.58
N GLN A 21 -1.30 -6.35 5.37
CA GLN A 21 -0.81 -5.61 6.53
C GLN A 21 -0.37 -6.54 7.67
N GLU A 22 -1.18 -7.55 8.01
CA GLU A 22 -0.88 -8.50 9.08
C GLU A 22 0.38 -9.31 8.80
N HIS A 23 0.59 -9.71 7.55
CA HIS A 23 1.74 -10.51 7.14
C HIS A 23 2.98 -9.68 6.79
N ASN A 24 2.84 -8.37 6.57
CA ASN A 24 3.92 -7.43 6.23
C ASN A 24 4.85 -7.93 5.11
N ASP A 25 4.26 -8.55 4.08
CA ASP A 25 4.99 -9.23 3.00
C ASP A 25 4.86 -8.46 1.68
N ARG A 26 6.01 -8.14 1.08
CA ARG A 26 6.11 -7.38 -0.18
C ARG A 26 5.53 -8.15 -1.37
N GLU A 27 5.64 -9.47 -1.41
CA GLU A 27 5.08 -10.28 -2.50
C GLU A 27 3.55 -10.21 -2.48
N LEU A 28 2.94 -10.31 -1.29
CA LEU A 28 1.48 -10.16 -1.12
C LEU A 28 0.98 -8.80 -1.62
N TRP A 29 1.69 -7.71 -1.25
CA TRP A 29 1.37 -6.38 -1.74
C TRP A 29 1.52 -6.25 -3.26
N THR A 30 2.54 -6.88 -3.84
CA THR A 30 2.77 -6.87 -5.29
C THR A 30 1.63 -7.56 -6.03
N ASP A 31 1.18 -8.70 -5.53
CA ASP A 31 0.07 -9.44 -6.13
C ASP A 31 -1.27 -8.70 -5.97
N LEU A 32 -1.50 -8.08 -4.80
CA LEU A 32 -2.67 -7.24 -4.58
C LEU A 32 -2.71 -6.03 -5.53
N ILE A 33 -1.57 -5.36 -5.72
CA ILE A 33 -1.46 -4.23 -6.65
C ILE A 33 -1.78 -4.70 -8.07
N LYS A 34 -1.15 -5.78 -8.55
CA LYS A 34 -1.41 -6.34 -9.89
C LYS A 34 -2.89 -6.72 -10.10
N TYR A 35 -3.56 -7.25 -9.08
CA TYR A 35 -4.98 -7.57 -9.17
C TYR A 35 -5.89 -6.34 -9.21
N SER A 36 -5.47 -5.27 -8.52
CA SER A 36 -6.26 -4.05 -8.34
C SER A 36 -6.15 -3.04 -9.49
N VAL A 37 -5.05 -3.04 -10.25
CA VAL A 37 -4.75 -1.96 -11.21
C VAL A 37 -5.70 -1.88 -12.39
N ASP A 38 -6.40 -2.97 -12.71
CA ASP A 38 -7.46 -3.00 -13.72
C ASP A 38 -8.81 -2.46 -13.21
N LYS A 39 -8.92 -2.13 -11.91
CA LYS A 39 -10.16 -1.69 -11.25
C LYS A 39 -9.97 -0.32 -10.59
N PRO A 40 -10.47 0.79 -11.18
CA PRO A 40 -10.24 2.15 -10.68
C PRO A 40 -10.70 2.35 -9.22
N GLU A 41 -11.79 1.70 -8.83
CA GLU A 41 -12.30 1.70 -7.46
C GLU A 41 -11.35 1.05 -6.45
N CYS A 42 -10.70 -0.06 -6.82
CA CYS A 42 -9.68 -0.70 -5.99
C CYS A 42 -8.43 0.17 -5.88
N VAL A 43 -7.96 0.76 -6.99
CA VAL A 43 -6.81 1.67 -7.00
C VAL A 43 -7.05 2.87 -6.08
N THR A 44 -8.25 3.46 -6.15
CA THR A 44 -8.65 4.58 -5.28
C THR A 44 -8.55 4.19 -3.80
N LEU A 45 -9.00 2.99 -3.46
CA LEU A 45 -8.99 2.50 -2.09
C LEU A 45 -7.57 2.21 -1.59
N LEU A 46 -6.73 1.63 -2.45
CA LEU A 46 -5.31 1.41 -2.16
C LEU A 46 -4.57 2.73 -1.94
N LEU A 47 -4.73 3.73 -2.81
CA LEU A 47 -4.09 5.04 -2.64
C LEU A 47 -4.37 5.65 -1.27
N LYS A 48 -5.57 5.43 -0.72
CA LYS A 48 -5.96 5.98 0.59
C LYS A 48 -5.40 5.23 1.79
N ARG A 49 -4.97 3.97 1.62
CA ARG A 49 -4.61 3.05 2.72
C ARG A 49 -3.17 2.55 2.70
N ILE A 50 -2.49 2.48 1.55
CA ILE A 50 -1.19 1.80 1.47
C ILE A 50 0.00 2.66 1.90
N GLY A 51 -0.16 3.98 2.00
CA GLY A 51 0.94 4.93 2.21
C GLY A 51 1.80 4.65 3.44
N ASN A 52 1.27 3.96 4.45
CA ASN A 52 1.99 3.60 5.68
C ASN A 52 2.61 2.20 5.67
N TYR A 53 2.55 1.46 4.55
CA TYR A 53 2.91 0.03 4.55
C TYR A 53 3.84 -0.35 3.40
N VAL A 54 3.79 0.36 2.29
CA VAL A 54 4.56 0.02 1.08
C VAL A 54 5.01 1.28 0.36
N ASP A 55 6.10 1.17 -0.40
CA ASP A 55 6.62 2.28 -1.22
C ASP A 55 5.53 2.72 -2.23
N PRO A 56 5.11 3.99 -2.20
CA PRO A 56 4.18 4.58 -3.17
C PRO A 56 4.50 4.29 -4.64
N ARG A 57 5.80 4.15 -4.98
CA ARG A 57 6.26 3.85 -6.34
C ARG A 57 5.70 2.54 -6.86
N MET A 58 5.52 1.53 -5.99
CA MET A 58 4.99 0.22 -6.40
C MET A 58 3.59 0.34 -6.99
N LEU A 59 2.74 1.18 -6.41
CA LEU A 59 1.39 1.39 -6.94
C LEU A 59 1.42 2.28 -8.19
N ILE A 60 2.13 3.42 -8.12
CA ILE A 60 2.17 4.41 -9.21
C ILE A 60 2.68 3.81 -10.52
N GLN A 61 3.70 2.94 -10.46
CA GLN A 61 4.26 2.29 -11.65
C GLN A 61 3.31 1.29 -12.31
N ASN A 62 2.29 0.80 -11.60
CA ASN A 62 1.33 -0.18 -12.12
C ASN A 62 0.00 0.47 -12.54
N ILE A 63 -0.24 1.75 -12.28
CA ILE A 63 -1.46 2.44 -12.72
C ILE A 63 -1.45 2.60 -14.25
N GLN A 64 -2.47 2.06 -14.90
CA GLN A 64 -2.60 2.16 -16.36
C GLN A 64 -2.95 3.59 -16.80
N PRO A 65 -2.40 4.07 -17.94
CA PRO A 65 -2.81 5.34 -18.55
C PRO A 65 -4.30 5.33 -18.88
N GLY A 66 -5.03 6.39 -18.50
CA GLY A 66 -6.46 6.51 -18.76
C GLY A 66 -7.37 5.91 -17.67
N CYS A 67 -6.81 5.43 -16.56
CA CYS A 67 -7.58 5.01 -15.40
C CYS A 67 -8.29 6.22 -14.76
N GLU A 68 -9.62 6.24 -14.78
CA GLU A 68 -10.43 7.31 -14.17
C GLU A 68 -10.52 7.13 -12.65
N ILE A 69 -9.51 7.62 -11.95
CA ILE A 69 -9.43 7.60 -10.50
C ILE A 69 -9.97 8.92 -9.96
N LYS A 70 -11.08 8.86 -9.23
CA LYS A 70 -11.66 10.03 -8.56
C LYS A 70 -10.70 10.54 -7.49
N ASP A 71 -10.50 11.85 -7.44
CA ASP A 71 -9.64 12.52 -6.46
C ASP A 71 -8.19 11.98 -6.48
N LEU A 72 -7.70 11.55 -7.65
CA LEU A 72 -6.36 10.96 -7.83
C LEU A 72 -5.26 11.83 -7.26
N LYS A 73 -5.25 13.12 -7.61
CA LYS A 73 -4.24 14.07 -7.16
C LYS A 73 -4.18 14.15 -5.63
N GLU A 74 -5.34 14.30 -4.99
CA GLU A 74 -5.43 14.39 -3.53
C GLU A 74 -5.01 13.09 -2.87
N SER A 75 -5.44 11.95 -3.41
CA SER A 75 -5.10 10.62 -2.91
C SER A 75 -3.59 10.32 -3.03
N LEU A 76 -2.95 10.73 -4.13
CA LEU A 76 -1.50 10.63 -4.32
C LEU A 76 -0.74 11.50 -3.32
N VAL A 77 -1.12 12.77 -3.17
CA VAL A 77 -0.48 13.69 -2.22
C VAL A 77 -0.58 13.14 -0.81
N LYS A 78 -1.78 12.69 -0.40
CA LYS A 78 -2.01 12.10 0.91
C LYS A 78 -1.10 10.87 1.12
N MET A 79 -1.08 9.93 0.17
CA MET A 79 -0.25 8.73 0.25
C MET A 79 1.24 9.05 0.42
N MET A 80 1.75 10.03 -0.34
CA MET A 80 3.15 10.44 -0.26
C MET A 80 3.47 11.12 1.07
N CYS A 81 2.56 11.94 1.60
CA CYS A 81 2.70 12.57 2.91
C CYS A 81 2.70 11.53 4.04
N ASP A 82 1.77 10.58 3.99
CA ASP A 82 1.64 9.48 4.96
C ASP A 82 2.94 8.65 4.99
N TYR A 83 3.46 8.26 3.82
CA TYR A 83 4.73 7.53 3.70
C TYR A 83 5.93 8.32 4.24
N HIS A 84 6.03 9.62 3.91
CA HIS A 84 7.11 10.46 4.39
C HIS A 84 7.08 10.61 5.92
N LEU A 85 5.89 10.79 6.50
CA LEU A 85 5.71 10.86 7.95
C LEU A 85 6.14 9.54 8.61
N GLN A 86 5.75 8.39 8.04
CA GLN A 86 6.20 7.09 8.55
C GLN A 86 7.72 6.96 8.55
N MET A 87 8.39 7.30 7.45
CA MET A 87 9.86 7.23 7.38
C MET A 87 10.51 8.17 8.42
N SER A 88 9.99 9.38 8.57
CA SER A 88 10.47 10.34 9.57
C SER A 88 10.35 9.80 11.00
N VAL A 89 9.21 9.18 11.35
CA VAL A 89 9.00 8.53 12.65
C VAL A 89 9.97 7.35 12.84
N GLN A 90 10.13 6.50 11.82
CA GLN A 90 11.07 5.38 11.89
C GLN A 90 12.51 5.83 12.13
N ASP A 91 12.95 6.90 11.46
CA ASP A 91 14.30 7.44 11.65
C ASP A 91 14.48 8.05 13.04
N ALA A 92 13.49 8.80 13.53
CA ALA A 92 13.51 9.30 14.91
C ALA A 92 13.58 8.16 15.94
N CYS A 93 12.81 7.09 15.74
CA CYS A 93 12.86 5.90 16.60
C CYS A 93 14.24 5.20 16.55
N LYS A 94 14.83 5.02 15.35
CA LYS A 94 16.18 4.43 15.21
C LYS A 94 17.22 5.19 16.01
N VAL A 95 17.19 6.52 16.00
CA VAL A 95 18.12 7.37 16.77
C VAL A 95 18.02 7.10 18.26
N ILE A 96 16.79 6.97 18.79
CA ILE A 96 16.56 6.65 20.20
C ILE A 96 17.02 5.24 20.53
N THR A 97 16.68 4.27 19.68
CA THR A 97 17.11 2.87 19.86
C THR A 97 18.63 2.78 19.89
N LEU A 98 19.34 3.40 18.95
CA LEU A 98 20.81 3.41 18.91
C LEU A 98 21.44 4.11 20.11
N ARG A 99 20.82 5.18 20.63
CA ARG A 99 21.28 5.87 21.85
C ARG A 99 21.12 5.06 23.13
N ASN A 100 20.27 4.03 23.16
CA ASN A 100 20.10 3.17 24.33
C ASN A 100 21.06 1.96 24.34
N TYR A 101 21.81 1.74 23.25
CA TYR A 101 22.82 0.67 23.14
C TYR A 101 24.26 1.15 23.41
N PHE A 102 24.45 2.40 23.84
CA PHE A 102 25.72 2.98 24.31
C PHE A 102 25.49 3.65 25.68
#